data_AF-A0A7X1FB57-F1
#
_entry.id   AF-A0A7X1FB57-F1
#
_cell.length_a   1.000
_cell.length_b   1.000
_cell.length_c   1.000
_cell.angle_alpha   90.00
_cell.angle_beta   90.00
_cell.angle_gamma   90.00
#
_symmetry.space_group_name_H-M   'P 1'
#
loop_
_entity.id
_entity.type
_entity.pdbx_description
1 polymer ?
#
loop_
_entity_poly.entity_id
_entity_poly.type
_entity_poly.pdbx_seq_one_letter_code
_entity_poly.pdbx_strand_id
1 'polypeptide(L)' 'NRLLRQYLPHGVDLSTFSQAQLSAIARQLNERPRKTLMYQTPAEKFAQSVASIG' A
#
# COMPACT_ATOMS: atom_id res chain seq x y z
N ASN A 1 10.08 5.83 -1.47
CA ASN A 1 8.62 6.08 -1.36
C ASN A 1 8.31 6.97 -0.15
N ARG A 2 8.08 8.27 -0.34
CA ARG A 2 7.84 9.25 0.77
C ARG A 2 6.60 8.90 1.61
N LEU A 3 5.71 8.11 1.03
CA LEU A 3 4.46 7.65 1.60
C LEU A 3 4.62 6.60 2.70
N LEU A 4 5.53 5.63 2.52
CA LEU A 4 5.79 4.62 3.56
C LEU A 4 6.30 5.27 4.84
N ARG A 5 7.01 6.40 4.72
CA ARG A 5 7.49 7.20 5.86
C ARG A 5 6.38 7.84 6.70
N GLN A 6 5.12 7.85 6.23
CA GLN A 6 3.96 8.28 7.03
C GLN A 6 3.51 7.20 8.03
N TYR A 7 3.94 5.95 7.82
CA TYR A 7 3.53 4.79 8.64
C TYR A 7 4.73 4.11 9.32
N LEU A 8 5.90 4.14 8.68
CA LEU A 8 7.13 3.51 9.13
C LEU A 8 8.25 4.54 9.09
N PRO A 9 8.70 5.07 10.25
CA PRO A 9 9.83 5.98 10.32
C PRO A 9 11.06 5.40 9.63
N HIS A 10 11.96 6.28 9.18
CA HIS A 10 13.16 5.84 8.49
C HIS A 10 14.08 5.03 9.42
N GLY A 11 14.64 3.94 8.92
CA GLY A 11 15.57 3.09 9.68
C GLY A 11 14.91 2.17 10.71
N VAL A 12 13.57 2.05 10.69
CA VAL A 12 12.84 1.14 11.57
C VAL A 12 13.01 -0.31 11.14
N ASP A 13 13.32 -1.17 12.10
CA ASP A 13 13.32 -2.62 11.91
C ASP A 13 11.89 -3.15 11.86
N LEU A 14 11.54 -3.77 10.73
CA LEU A 14 10.22 -4.35 10.48
C LEU A 14 9.95 -5.59 11.35
N SER A 15 10.98 -6.26 11.87
CA SER A 15 10.83 -7.44 12.75
C SER A 15 10.09 -7.11 14.05
N THR A 16 10.12 -5.83 14.45
CA THR A 16 9.43 -5.32 15.65
C THR A 16 7.92 -5.17 15.47
N PHE A 17 7.42 -5.23 14.23
CA PHE A 17 6.00 -5.13 13.92
C PHE A 17 5.41 -6.52 13.76
N SER A 18 4.24 -6.72 14.37
CA SER A 18 3.44 -7.91 14.09
C SER A 18 3.00 -7.92 12.62
N GLN A 19 2.81 -9.12 12.07
CA GLN A 19 2.23 -9.29 10.74
C GLN A 19 0.88 -8.57 10.60
N ALA A 20 0.08 -8.53 11.66
CA ALA A 20 -1.21 -7.82 11.67
C ALA A 20 -1.04 -6.31 11.47
N GLN A 21 -0.07 -5.69 12.15
CA GLN A 21 0.24 -4.26 11.98
C GLN A 21 0.72 -3.96 10.55
N LEU A 22 1.64 -4.78 10.03
CA LEU A 22 2.14 -4.61 8.66
C LEU A 22 1.02 -4.76 7.63
N SER A 23 0.11 -5.72 7.85
CA SER A 23 -1.05 -5.94 6.97
C SER A 23 -2.02 -4.76 7.02
N ALA A 24 -2.25 -4.18 8.20
CA ALA A 24 -3.08 -2.99 8.34
C ALA A 24 -2.48 -1.77 7.61
N ILE A 25 -1.16 -1.56 7.71
CA ILE A 25 -0.45 -0.50 6.96
C ILE A 25 -0.57 -0.75 5.45
N ALA A 26 -0.32 -1.99 5.00
CA ALA A 26 -0.43 -2.35 3.59
C ALA A 26 -1.85 -2.09 3.05
N ARG A 27 -2.88 -2.48 3.81
CA ARG A 27 -4.28 -2.21 3.46
C ARG A 27 -4.54 -0.72 3.29
N GLN A 28 -4.18 0.10 4.28
CA GLN A 28 -4.36 1.55 4.19
C GLN A 28 -3.63 2.18 3.00
N LEU A 29 -2.43 1.68 2.66
CA LEU A 29 -1.68 2.17 1.51
C LEU A 29 -2.35 1.81 0.18
N ASN A 30 -2.86 0.59 0.09
CA ASN A 30 -3.47 0.01 -1.11
C ASN A 30 -4.90 0.50 -1.36
N GLU A 31 -5.64 0.87 -0.32
CA GLU A 31 -6.99 1.43 -0.40
C GLU A 31 -6.99 2.95 -0.56
N ARG A 32 -5.84 3.62 -0.42
CA ARG A 32 -5.76 5.08 -0.50
C ARG A 32 -5.80 5.58 -1.96
N PRO A 33 -6.78 6.44 -2.32
CA PRO A 33 -6.84 7.10 -3.62
C PRO A 33 -5.54 7.84 -3.99
N ARG A 34 -5.08 7.66 -5.23
CA ARG A 34 -3.85 8.30 -5.73
C ARG A 34 -4.15 9.22 -6.90
N LYS A 35 -3.75 10.49 -6.79
CA LYS A 35 -3.84 11.43 -7.92
C LYS A 35 -3.15 10.92 -9.19
N THR A 36 -2.00 10.24 -9.04
CA THR A 36 -1.27 9.63 -10.17
C THR A 36 -2.00 8.46 -10.82
N LEU A 37 -2.99 7.87 -10.14
CA LEU A 37 -3.87 6.84 -10.66
C LEU A 37 -5.27 7.40 -10.98
N MET A 38 -5.38 8.71 -11.28
CA MET A 38 -6.68 9.36 -11.51
C MET A 38 -7.65 9.20 -10.33
N TYR A 39 -7.11 9.26 -9.11
CA TYR A 39 -7.83 9.02 -7.85
C TYR A 39 -8.36 7.59 -7.65
N GLN A 40 -7.98 6.64 -8.48
CA GLN A 40 -8.17 5.22 -8.20
C GLN A 40 -7.21 4.76 -7.10
N THR A 41 -7.57 3.65 -6.44
CA THR A 41 -6.73 3.00 -5.44
C THR A 41 -5.73 2.06 -6.12
N PRO A 42 -4.54 1.85 -5.54
CA PRO A 42 -3.61 0.82 -6.01
C PRO A 42 -4.26 -0.56 -6.08
N ALA A 43 -5.14 -0.92 -5.14
CA ALA A 43 -5.85 -2.18 -5.14
C ALA A 43 -6.76 -2.35 -6.38
N GLU A 44 -7.54 -1.32 -6.74
CA GLU A 44 -8.39 -1.31 -7.93
C GLU A 44 -7.56 -1.48 -9.21
N LYS A 45 -6.47 -0.72 -9.32
CA LYS A 45 -5.58 -0.80 -10.49
C LYS A 45 -4.91 -2.17 -10.61
N PHE A 46 -4.49 -2.74 -9.50
CA PHE A 46 -3.92 -4.08 -9.47
C PHE A 46 -4.94 -5.12 -9.95
N ALA A 47 -6.17 -5.08 -9.42
CA ALA A 47 -7.24 -5.97 -9.84
C ALA A 47 -7.54 -5.85 -11.35
N GLN A 48 -7.58 -4.63 -11.89
CA GLN A 48 -7.75 -4.39 -13.32
C GLN A 48 -6.61 -5.00 -14.16
N SER A 49 -5.36 -4.81 -13.74
CA SER A 49 -4.19 -5.35 -14.43
C SER A 49 -4.17 -6.88 -14.42
N VAL A 50 -4.55 -7.51 -13.30
CA VAL A 50 -4.62 -8.98 -13.18
C VAL A 50 -5.80 -9.56 -13.97
N ALA A 51 -6.93 -8.87 -14.02
CA ALA A 51 -8.06 -9.28 -14.84
C ALA A 51 -7.76 -9.20 -16.36
N SER A 52 -6.83 -8.35 -16.78
CA SER A 52 -6.44 -8.19 -18.19
C SER A 52 -5.46 -9.26 -18.71
N ILE A 53 -4.92 -10.11 -17.82
CA ILE A 53 -3.95 -11.16 -18.17
C ILE A 53 -4.56 -12.58 -18.13
N GLY A 54 -5.88 -12.69 -17.95
CA GLY A 54 -6.65 -13.94 -18.06
C GLY A 54 -7.47 -13.98 -19.33
#